data_AF-G1X7J8-F1
#
_entry.id   AF-G1X7J8-F1
#
_cell.length_a   1.000
_cell.length_b   1.000
_cell.length_c   1.000
_cell.angle_alpha   90.00
_cell.angle_beta   90.00
_cell.angle_gamma   90.00
#
_symmetry.space_group_name_H-M   'P 1'
#
loop_
_entity.id
_entity.type
_entity.pdbx_description
1 polymer ?
#
loop_
_entity_poly.entity_id
_entity_poly.type
_entity_poly.pdbx_seq_one_letter_code
_entity_poly.pdbx_strand_id
1 'polypeptide(L)'
;MSASTTSTNLPSRELVIRTHPQPAVPAAPSKEYLTTLSPEILLSILEYLPTRDVFSLILVCKAFYPIAHQILWSSPLFPHTLIPCEDLKRRYAASNSNPLYLGWTFVKTFSLWTPHLLRDKECVKILVELFQSGKLEPRCINVEEFAVSHIEESLRVHGQEVWDSLMEYCRSKPPGEIPLYVRARSFKIVPLIDFQYLVKFQLDFGRTNPGDEDGRIMNLTTILNTAVMLKDLSLTAIRRPFPEEDIDTLEEESPEDLASLQKAFDKLSRLERLVIGNLFIKKSFFLTPPSNLKYLEIKTTTTPSWWLKLSRCSIPKLETLIINHHLTGQCWDDRGQWSNEKFRINSVAITTLTRFSGEGPVFGTSDFADCVLAVNKGLNGNHGFVSERGNQVVPNMQSFASVMKDMMDNILESTLNEYTWENVGLLLRDRGTNSVADIFAQECLRTLNEDIYKCLSDEII
;
A
#
# COMPACT_ATOMS: atom_id res chain seq x y z
N MET A 1 56.40 21.00 -51.68
CA MET A 1 56.13 19.56 -51.83
C MET A 1 54.97 19.23 -50.92
N SER A 2 53.76 19.21 -51.47
CA SER A 2 52.51 19.08 -50.74
C SER A 2 51.70 18.02 -51.48
N ALA A 3 51.66 16.81 -50.94
CA ALA A 3 50.95 15.69 -51.55
C ALA A 3 49.47 15.75 -51.14
N SER A 4 48.63 16.00 -52.13
CA SER A 4 47.17 15.92 -52.09
C SER A 4 46.76 14.45 -52.14
N THR A 5 46.05 13.98 -51.11
CA THR A 5 45.35 12.69 -51.12
C THR A 5 43.87 12.94 -51.37
N THR A 6 43.48 12.72 -52.62
CA THR A 6 42.10 12.71 -53.09
C THR A 6 41.40 11.43 -52.63
N SER A 7 40.42 11.58 -51.73
CA SER A 7 39.47 10.52 -51.36
C SER A 7 38.51 10.27 -52.52
N THR A 8 38.59 9.07 -53.09
CA THR A 8 37.65 8.57 -54.11
C THR A 8 36.33 8.19 -53.46
N ASN A 9 35.30 9.01 -53.70
CA ASN A 9 33.91 8.66 -53.42
C ASN A 9 33.50 7.45 -54.28
N LEU A 10 33.13 6.36 -53.61
CA LEU A 10 32.44 5.23 -54.22
C LEU A 10 31.00 5.66 -54.58
N PRO A 11 30.52 5.41 -55.81
CA PRO A 11 29.13 5.64 -56.15
C PRO A 11 28.27 4.56 -55.49
N SER A 12 27.33 4.99 -54.65
CA SER A 12 26.23 4.17 -54.16
C SER A 12 25.51 3.54 -55.35
N ARG A 13 25.68 2.23 -55.54
CA ARG A 13 24.85 1.46 -56.47
C ARG A 13 23.46 1.33 -55.87
N GLU A 14 22.59 2.28 -56.18
CA GLU A 14 21.15 2.06 -56.09
C GLU A 14 20.78 1.00 -57.14
N LEU A 15 20.46 -0.19 -56.64
CA LEU A 15 19.84 -1.23 -57.44
C LEU A 15 18.36 -0.85 -57.63
N VAL A 16 18.07 -0.01 -58.61
CA VAL A 16 16.70 0.34 -58.98
C VAL A 16 16.09 -0.83 -59.74
N ILE A 17 15.49 -1.78 -59.02
CA ILE A 17 14.59 -2.77 -59.61
C ILE A 17 13.23 -2.08 -59.81
N ARG A 18 12.97 -1.58 -61.03
CA ARG A 18 11.62 -1.19 -61.44
C ARG A 18 10.82 -2.45 -61.72
N THR A 19 10.04 -2.92 -60.77
CA THR A 19 8.92 -3.82 -61.04
C THR A 19 7.77 -3.00 -61.63
N HIS A 20 7.18 -3.50 -62.72
CA HIS A 20 6.00 -2.92 -63.36
C HIS A 20 4.87 -2.71 -62.31
N PRO A 21 4.07 -1.62 -62.43
CA PRO A 21 2.91 -1.45 -61.58
C PRO A 21 1.87 -2.52 -61.93
N GLN A 22 1.81 -3.56 -61.10
CA GLN A 22 0.69 -4.49 -61.10
C GLN A 22 -0.54 -3.74 -60.57
N PRO A 23 -1.73 -3.91 -61.18
CA PRO A 23 -2.95 -3.29 -60.68
C PRO A 23 -3.17 -3.71 -59.23
N ALA A 24 -3.45 -2.73 -58.37
CA ALA A 24 -3.58 -2.88 -56.93
C ALA A 24 -4.64 -3.94 -56.59
N VAL A 25 -4.18 -5.15 -56.30
CA VAL A 25 -4.96 -6.12 -55.54
C VAL A 25 -5.08 -5.54 -54.14
N PRO A 26 -6.28 -5.40 -53.56
CA PRO A 26 -6.44 -4.92 -52.20
C PRO A 26 -5.59 -5.83 -51.30
N ALA A 27 -4.54 -5.26 -50.71
CA ALA A 27 -3.61 -6.00 -49.86
C ALA A 27 -4.45 -6.69 -48.78
N ALA A 28 -4.45 -8.03 -48.81
CA ALA A 28 -5.07 -8.81 -47.75
C ALA A 28 -4.55 -8.26 -46.41
N PRO A 29 -5.43 -8.05 -45.42
CA PRO A 29 -5.03 -7.43 -44.16
C PRO A 29 -3.83 -8.19 -43.61
N SER A 30 -2.68 -7.50 -43.53
CA SER A 30 -1.47 -8.08 -43.02
C SER A 30 -1.78 -8.55 -41.60
N LYS A 31 -1.66 -9.86 -41.35
CA LYS A 31 -1.80 -10.40 -40.00
C LYS A 31 -0.69 -9.77 -39.17
N GLU A 32 -1.03 -8.78 -38.35
CA GLU A 32 -0.14 -8.25 -37.36
C GLU A 32 0.05 -9.31 -36.28
N TYR A 33 1.30 -9.71 -36.05
CA TYR A 33 1.64 -10.65 -35.00
C TYR A 33 2.10 -9.85 -33.78
N LEU A 34 1.88 -10.37 -32.59
CA LEU A 34 2.37 -9.70 -31.38
C LEU A 34 3.89 -9.46 -31.45
N THR A 35 4.65 -10.38 -32.06
CA THR A 35 6.11 -10.28 -32.25
C THR A 35 6.55 -9.21 -33.26
N THR A 36 5.63 -8.60 -34.02
CA THR A 36 5.95 -7.50 -34.95
C THR A 36 5.72 -6.12 -34.32
N LEU A 37 5.19 -6.05 -33.09
CA LEU A 37 5.06 -4.81 -32.34
C LEU A 37 6.44 -4.28 -31.92
N SER A 38 6.54 -2.96 -31.71
CA SER A 38 7.80 -2.36 -31.25
C SER A 38 8.14 -2.84 -29.82
N PRO A 39 9.43 -2.87 -29.45
CA PRO A 39 9.84 -3.29 -28.10
C PRO A 39 9.18 -2.49 -26.98
N GLU A 40 8.91 -1.20 -27.18
CA GLU A 40 8.26 -0.32 -26.20
C GLU A 40 6.80 -0.71 -25.96
N ILE A 41 6.05 -1.00 -27.03
CA ILE A 41 4.66 -1.45 -26.93
C ILE A 41 4.61 -2.82 -26.25
N LEU A 42 5.52 -3.72 -26.63
CA LEU A 42 5.64 -5.04 -26.00
C LEU A 42 6.00 -4.93 -24.53
N LEU A 43 6.93 -4.05 -24.17
CA LEU A 43 7.28 -3.80 -22.77
C LEU A 43 6.05 -3.31 -21.99
N SER A 44 5.31 -2.33 -22.52
CA SER A 44 4.07 -1.86 -21.90
C SER A 44 3.03 -2.96 -21.74
N ILE A 45 2.80 -3.80 -22.75
CA ILE A 45 1.85 -4.93 -22.66
C ILE A 45 2.29 -5.90 -21.54
N LEU A 46 3.57 -6.28 -21.54
CA LEU A 46 4.10 -7.25 -20.59
C LEU A 46 4.17 -6.69 -19.17
N GLU A 47 4.31 -5.37 -18.97
CA GLU A 47 4.24 -4.72 -17.65
C GLU A 47 2.86 -4.84 -16.99
N TYR A 48 1.79 -5.08 -17.76
CA TYR A 48 0.45 -5.35 -17.23
C TYR A 48 0.18 -6.83 -16.93
N LEU A 49 1.08 -7.74 -17.34
CA LEU A 49 0.92 -9.17 -17.06
C LEU A 49 1.50 -9.53 -15.68
N PRO A 50 0.86 -10.45 -14.93
CA PRO A 50 1.48 -11.03 -13.74
C PRO A 50 2.82 -11.69 -14.08
N THR A 51 3.81 -11.60 -13.19
CA THR A 51 5.17 -12.16 -13.40
C THR A 51 5.15 -13.64 -13.81
N ARG A 52 4.24 -14.43 -13.22
CA ARG A 52 4.05 -15.84 -13.59
C ARG A 52 3.70 -16.00 -15.07
N ASP A 53 2.82 -15.15 -15.56
CA ASP A 53 2.31 -15.23 -16.92
C ASP A 53 3.34 -14.67 -17.93
N VAL A 54 4.14 -13.68 -17.52
CA VAL A 54 5.35 -13.26 -18.27
C VAL A 54 6.32 -14.43 -18.40
N PHE A 55 6.57 -15.18 -17.33
CA PHE A 55 7.43 -16.37 -17.37
C PHE A 55 6.88 -17.45 -18.30
N SER A 56 5.58 -17.74 -18.21
CA SER A 56 4.91 -18.66 -19.14
C SER A 56 5.01 -18.19 -20.59
N LEU A 57 4.87 -16.89 -20.85
CA LEU A 57 4.97 -16.33 -22.20
C LEU A 57 6.38 -16.52 -22.79
N ILE A 58 7.42 -16.34 -21.98
CA ILE A 58 8.82 -16.57 -22.37
C ILE A 58 9.05 -18.04 -22.74
N LEU A 59 8.48 -18.97 -21.97
CA LEU A 59 8.60 -20.41 -22.26
C LEU A 59 7.95 -20.79 -23.59
N VAL A 60 6.89 -20.07 -24.00
CA VAL A 60 6.15 -20.34 -25.23
C VAL A 60 6.73 -19.59 -26.44
N CYS A 61 7.30 -18.40 -26.26
CA CYS A 61 7.75 -17.56 -27.37
C CYS A 61 9.10 -16.89 -27.09
N LYS A 62 10.14 -17.38 -27.79
CA LYS A 62 11.52 -16.88 -27.67
C LYS A 62 11.69 -15.41 -28.09
N ALA A 63 10.81 -14.89 -28.94
CA ALA A 63 10.90 -13.50 -29.40
C ALA A 63 10.72 -12.48 -28.27
N PHE A 64 10.03 -12.85 -27.19
CA PHE A 64 9.86 -11.98 -26.03
C PHE A 64 11.03 -12.01 -25.06
N TYR A 65 12.01 -12.91 -25.22
CA TYR A 65 13.11 -13.05 -24.24
C TYR A 65 13.78 -11.73 -23.88
N PRO A 66 14.23 -10.88 -24.82
CA PRO A 66 14.94 -9.64 -24.45
C PRO A 66 14.09 -8.69 -23.61
N ILE A 67 12.82 -8.54 -23.96
CA ILE A 67 11.88 -7.59 -23.35
C ILE A 67 11.33 -8.15 -22.03
N ALA A 68 10.97 -9.42 -22.01
CA ALA A 68 10.45 -10.09 -20.84
C ALA A 68 11.56 -10.35 -19.80
N HIS A 69 12.81 -10.56 -20.22
CA HIS A 69 13.96 -10.56 -19.32
C HIS A 69 14.13 -9.20 -18.68
N GLN A 70 14.01 -8.11 -19.44
CA GLN A 70 14.01 -6.78 -18.81
C GLN A 70 12.91 -6.68 -17.75
N ILE A 71 11.70 -7.18 -17.96
CA ILE A 71 10.61 -7.12 -16.97
C ILE A 71 10.86 -8.01 -15.76
N LEU A 72 11.15 -9.30 -15.99
CA LEU A 72 11.40 -10.29 -14.93
C LEU A 72 12.57 -9.91 -14.03
N TRP A 73 13.55 -9.21 -14.58
CA TRP A 73 14.71 -8.74 -13.83
C TRP A 73 14.57 -7.29 -13.37
N SER A 74 13.66 -6.51 -13.97
CA SER A 74 13.41 -5.11 -13.61
C SER A 74 12.84 -4.96 -12.21
N SER A 75 12.12 -5.96 -11.74
CA SER A 75 11.61 -5.97 -10.39
C SER A 75 11.98 -7.33 -9.83
N PRO A 76 12.79 -7.43 -8.77
CA PRO A 76 12.79 -8.65 -7.97
C PRO A 76 11.45 -8.73 -7.22
N LEU A 77 10.34 -8.75 -7.97
CA LEU A 77 9.02 -9.12 -7.50
C LEU A 77 9.05 -10.63 -7.35
N PHE A 78 9.68 -11.07 -6.27
CA PHE A 78 8.96 -12.03 -5.46
C PHE A 78 7.86 -11.24 -4.75
N PRO A 79 6.58 -11.44 -5.10
CA PRO A 79 5.50 -10.83 -4.33
C PRO A 79 5.59 -11.36 -2.91
N HIS A 80 6.08 -10.54 -1.98
CA HIS A 80 6.09 -10.82 -0.53
C HIS A 80 6.68 -12.19 -0.14
N THR A 81 7.57 -12.76 -0.95
CA THR A 81 8.09 -14.12 -0.76
C THR A 81 9.60 -14.08 -0.77
N LEU A 82 10.17 -14.06 0.43
CA LEU A 82 11.54 -14.46 0.79
C LEU A 82 12.43 -14.77 -0.43
N ILE A 83 13.43 -13.93 -0.76
CA ILE A 83 14.54 -14.41 -1.61
C ILE A 83 15.18 -15.55 -0.80
N PRO A 84 15.08 -16.82 -1.23
CA PRO A 84 15.74 -17.88 -0.51
C PRO A 84 17.24 -17.57 -0.51
N CYS A 85 17.94 -17.77 0.61
CA CYS A 85 19.39 -17.57 0.69
C CYS A 85 20.12 -18.21 -0.51
N GLU A 86 19.66 -19.39 -0.93
CA GLU A 86 20.17 -20.12 -2.09
C GLU A 86 20.01 -19.38 -3.43
N ASP A 87 18.95 -18.60 -3.63
CA ASP A 87 18.78 -17.82 -4.86
C ASP A 87 19.75 -16.64 -4.91
N LEU A 88 19.95 -15.95 -3.77
CA LEU A 88 20.97 -14.89 -3.66
C LEU A 88 22.36 -15.45 -3.99
N LYS A 89 22.74 -16.57 -3.36
CA LYS A 89 24.02 -17.26 -3.61
C LYS A 89 24.17 -17.68 -5.07
N ARG A 90 23.14 -18.30 -5.64
CA ARG A 90 23.12 -18.75 -7.05
C ARG A 90 23.29 -17.57 -8.01
N ARG A 91 22.56 -16.47 -7.81
CA ARG A 91 22.67 -15.27 -8.66
C ARG A 91 24.03 -14.61 -8.54
N TYR A 92 24.56 -14.53 -7.33
CA TYR A 92 25.89 -13.99 -7.10
C TYR A 92 26.99 -14.85 -7.76
N ALA A 93 26.93 -16.17 -7.61
CA ALA A 93 27.82 -17.11 -8.30
C ALA A 93 27.71 -17.03 -9.84
N ALA A 94 26.48 -16.93 -10.37
CA ALA A 94 26.24 -16.71 -11.80
C ALA A 94 26.85 -15.38 -12.29
N SER A 95 26.75 -14.32 -11.49
CA SER A 95 27.33 -13.01 -11.83
C SER A 95 28.85 -12.99 -11.89
N ASN A 96 29.50 -13.81 -11.06
CA ASN A 96 30.96 -13.93 -11.07
C ASN A 96 31.49 -14.87 -12.17
N SER A 97 30.66 -15.82 -12.62
CA SER A 97 31.04 -16.81 -13.65
C SER A 97 30.69 -16.39 -15.07
N ASN A 98 29.73 -15.48 -15.26
CA ASN A 98 29.31 -15.02 -16.57
C ASN A 98 29.41 -13.48 -16.66
N PRO A 99 30.39 -12.92 -17.41
CA PRO A 99 30.55 -11.47 -17.55
C PRO A 99 29.38 -10.81 -18.31
N LEU A 100 28.55 -11.59 -19.00
CA LEU A 100 27.31 -11.11 -19.64
C LEU A 100 26.10 -11.16 -18.70
N TYR A 101 26.29 -11.54 -17.43
CA TYR A 101 25.22 -11.53 -16.45
C TYR A 101 24.87 -10.09 -16.07
N LEU A 102 23.87 -9.55 -16.75
CA LEU A 102 23.30 -8.22 -16.48
C LEU A 102 22.29 -8.23 -15.32
N GLY A 103 22.06 -9.37 -14.67
CA GLY A 103 20.94 -9.58 -13.76
C GLY A 103 20.84 -8.56 -12.62
N TRP A 104 21.97 -8.02 -12.14
CA TRP A 104 21.98 -6.99 -11.11
C TRP A 104 21.60 -5.60 -11.63
N THR A 105 22.05 -5.23 -12.85
CA THR A 105 21.75 -3.92 -13.47
C THR A 105 20.27 -3.68 -13.73
N PHE A 106 19.47 -4.74 -13.74
CA PHE A 106 18.03 -4.63 -13.90
C PHE A 106 17.29 -4.42 -12.58
N VAL A 107 17.91 -4.66 -11.41
CA VAL A 107 17.21 -4.55 -10.12
C VAL A 107 16.70 -3.11 -9.91
N LYS A 108 15.41 -2.83 -10.17
CA LYS A 108 14.85 -1.48 -9.90
C LYS A 108 14.61 -1.28 -8.41
N THR A 109 14.22 -2.31 -7.68
CA THR A 109 13.89 -2.20 -6.25
C THR A 109 14.59 -3.30 -5.46
N PHE A 110 15.48 -2.97 -4.54
CA PHE A 110 16.05 -3.93 -3.60
C PHE A 110 15.22 -3.95 -2.32
N SER A 111 14.67 -5.11 -1.94
CA SER A 111 13.88 -5.25 -0.70
C SER A 111 14.63 -6.08 0.34
N LEU A 112 15.02 -5.48 1.46
CA LEU A 112 15.60 -6.18 2.61
C LEU A 112 14.47 -6.59 3.55
N TRP A 113 13.91 -7.78 3.31
CA TRP A 113 12.70 -8.27 4.00
C TRP A 113 12.94 -9.40 5.01
N THR A 114 14.11 -10.05 5.01
CA THR A 114 14.21 -11.37 5.65
C THR A 114 15.28 -11.44 6.74
N PRO A 115 14.90 -11.69 8.01
CA PRO A 115 15.85 -12.00 9.08
C PRO A 115 16.75 -13.19 8.74
N HIS A 116 16.25 -14.14 7.93
CA HIS A 116 17.01 -15.32 7.52
C HIS A 116 18.23 -15.00 6.65
N LEU A 117 18.16 -13.99 5.76
CA LEU A 117 19.32 -13.55 4.98
C LEU A 117 20.42 -12.99 5.89
N LEU A 118 20.05 -12.27 6.95
CA LEU A 118 20.99 -11.70 7.90
C LEU A 118 21.57 -12.74 8.88
N ARG A 119 20.96 -13.93 8.98
CA ARG A 119 21.48 -15.05 9.76
C ARG A 119 22.49 -15.91 8.98
N ASP A 120 22.42 -15.89 7.66
CA ASP A 120 23.36 -16.62 6.81
C ASP A 120 24.59 -15.75 6.53
N LYS A 121 25.74 -16.15 7.11
CA LYS A 121 27.01 -15.42 7.00
C LYS A 121 27.48 -15.23 5.54
N GLU A 122 27.20 -16.20 4.67
CA GLU A 122 27.57 -16.11 3.25
C GLU A 122 26.67 -15.10 2.53
N CYS A 123 25.36 -15.12 2.80
CA CYS A 123 24.44 -14.10 2.28
C CYS A 123 24.82 -12.69 2.73
N VAL A 124 25.18 -12.51 4.01
CA VAL A 124 25.67 -11.22 4.54
C VAL A 124 26.89 -10.75 3.76
N LYS A 125 27.90 -11.60 3.58
CA LYS A 125 29.10 -11.27 2.81
C LYS A 125 28.76 -10.86 1.37
N ILE A 126 27.86 -11.59 0.72
CA ILE A 126 27.40 -11.29 -0.64
C ILE A 126 26.73 -9.92 -0.69
N LEU A 127 25.81 -9.61 0.25
CA LEU A 127 25.12 -8.32 0.29
C LEU A 127 26.09 -7.16 0.52
N VAL A 128 27.01 -7.30 1.48
CA VAL A 128 28.07 -6.33 1.76
C VAL A 128 28.87 -6.04 0.49
N GLU A 129 29.33 -7.07 -0.22
CA GLU A 129 30.08 -6.90 -1.45
C GLU A 129 29.25 -6.24 -2.56
N LEU A 130 27.97 -6.61 -2.72
CA LEU A 130 27.09 -6.01 -3.72
C LEU A 130 26.86 -4.51 -3.47
N PHE A 131 26.76 -4.08 -2.21
CA PHE A 131 26.67 -2.66 -1.85
C PHE A 131 28.00 -1.94 -2.06
N GLN A 132 29.10 -2.48 -1.54
CA GLN A 132 30.42 -1.85 -1.62
C GLN A 132 30.93 -1.74 -3.07
N SER A 133 30.67 -2.75 -3.90
CA SER A 133 31.04 -2.72 -5.32
C SER A 133 30.10 -1.87 -6.17
N GLY A 134 28.94 -1.46 -5.64
CA GLY A 134 27.91 -0.76 -6.38
C GLY A 134 27.19 -1.58 -7.46
N LYS A 135 27.52 -2.87 -7.63
CA LYS A 135 26.99 -3.75 -8.70
C LYS A 135 25.45 -3.85 -8.72
N LEU A 136 24.79 -3.62 -7.58
CA LEU A 136 23.35 -3.75 -7.44
C LEU A 136 22.56 -2.64 -8.16
N GLU A 137 23.11 -1.42 -8.22
CA GLU A 137 22.49 -0.21 -8.81
C GLU A 137 20.96 -0.08 -8.65
N PRO A 138 20.39 -0.26 -7.43
CA PRO A 138 18.95 -0.23 -7.27
C PRO A 138 18.41 1.19 -7.48
N ARG A 139 17.28 1.32 -8.19
CA ARG A 139 16.54 2.59 -8.27
C ARG A 139 15.78 2.92 -6.99
N CYS A 140 15.61 1.96 -6.10
CA CYS A 140 14.88 2.09 -4.85
C CYS A 140 15.34 1.02 -3.87
N ILE A 141 15.43 1.37 -2.59
CA ILE A 141 15.73 0.43 -1.52
C ILE A 141 14.52 0.41 -0.60
N ASN A 142 13.91 -0.75 -0.42
CA ASN A 142 12.85 -0.98 0.55
C ASN A 142 13.39 -1.82 1.70
N VAL A 143 13.19 -1.34 2.92
CA VAL A 143 13.64 -1.97 4.14
C VAL A 143 12.41 -2.23 4.98
N GLU A 144 12.13 -3.49 5.33
CA GLU A 144 11.04 -3.79 6.26
C GLU A 144 11.57 -4.52 7.50
N GLU A 145 11.37 -3.89 8.66
CA GLU A 145 11.66 -4.46 9.98
C GLU A 145 10.58 -5.49 10.35
N PHE A 146 11.02 -6.70 10.70
CA PHE A 146 10.13 -7.73 11.25
C PHE A 146 9.96 -7.58 12.78
N ALA A 147 8.90 -8.19 13.30
CA ALA A 147 8.59 -8.17 14.73
C ALA A 147 9.82 -8.55 15.60
N VAL A 148 10.05 -7.69 16.59
CA VAL A 148 11.32 -7.41 17.25
C VAL A 148 11.87 -8.53 18.16
N SER A 149 11.11 -9.58 18.43
CA SER A 149 11.54 -10.61 19.41
C SER A 149 12.80 -11.38 19.00
N HIS A 150 13.20 -11.35 17.72
CA HIS A 150 14.36 -12.11 17.23
C HIS A 150 15.45 -11.25 16.56
N ILE A 151 15.26 -9.93 16.57
CA ILE A 151 16.17 -8.97 15.91
C ILE A 151 17.42 -8.73 16.76
N GLU A 152 17.35 -8.80 18.09
CA GLU A 152 18.51 -8.51 18.95
C GLU A 152 19.68 -9.46 18.74
N GLU A 153 19.44 -10.77 18.62
CA GLU A 153 20.51 -11.76 18.43
C GLU A 153 21.13 -11.66 17.02
N SER A 154 20.29 -11.48 15.99
CA SER A 154 20.73 -11.55 14.59
C SER A 154 21.34 -10.23 14.07
N LEU A 155 20.86 -9.07 14.54
CA LEU A 155 21.51 -7.78 14.25
C LEU A 155 22.89 -7.69 14.89
N ARG A 156 23.06 -8.23 16.12
CA ARG A 156 24.29 -8.07 16.90
C ARG A 156 25.52 -8.74 16.27
N VAL A 157 25.36 -9.78 15.46
CA VAL A 157 26.51 -10.56 14.96
C VAL A 157 26.86 -10.25 13.51
N HIS A 158 25.88 -10.18 12.60
CA HIS A 158 26.15 -10.02 11.16
C HIS A 158 25.29 -8.96 10.46
N GLY A 159 24.16 -8.56 11.06
CA GLY A 159 23.29 -7.55 10.47
C GLY A 159 23.95 -6.18 10.35
N GLN A 160 24.76 -5.79 11.33
CA GLN A 160 25.39 -4.46 11.36
C GLN A 160 26.24 -4.17 10.12
N GLU A 161 27.05 -5.12 9.66
CA GLU A 161 27.90 -4.95 8.46
C GLU A 161 27.07 -4.67 7.20
N VAL A 162 25.90 -5.31 7.08
CA VAL A 162 24.97 -5.07 5.96
C VAL A 162 24.39 -3.67 6.04
N TRP A 163 23.97 -3.22 7.22
CA TRP A 163 23.43 -1.87 7.42
C TRP A 163 24.47 -0.80 7.15
N ASP A 164 25.68 -0.96 7.66
CA ASP A 164 26.78 -0.02 7.45
C ASP A 164 27.09 0.11 5.96
N SER A 165 27.20 -1.03 5.25
CA SER A 165 27.45 -1.05 3.81
C SER A 165 26.29 -0.47 2.99
N LEU A 166 25.04 -0.75 3.39
CA LEU A 166 23.85 -0.17 2.78
C LEU A 166 23.81 1.35 2.95
N MET A 167 24.10 1.86 4.15
CA MET A 167 24.11 3.29 4.43
C MET A 167 25.28 3.99 3.75
N GLU A 168 26.45 3.37 3.68
CA GLU A 168 27.58 3.87 2.89
C GLU A 168 27.21 3.95 1.40
N TYR A 169 26.54 2.92 0.87
CA TYR A 169 26.03 2.94 -0.49
C TYR A 169 25.04 4.08 -0.73
N CYS A 170 24.05 4.28 0.16
CA CYS A 170 23.11 5.40 0.07
C CYS A 170 23.83 6.76 0.11
N ARG A 171 24.83 6.91 0.99
CA ARG A 171 25.64 8.14 1.12
C ARG A 171 26.54 8.41 -0.09
N SER A 172 26.92 7.38 -0.82
CA SER A 172 27.68 7.52 -2.07
C SER A 172 26.88 8.16 -3.20
N LYS A 173 25.55 8.32 -3.00
CA LYS A 173 24.62 8.81 -4.01
C LYS A 173 24.05 10.18 -3.59
N PRO A 174 23.84 11.10 -4.55
CA PRO A 174 23.09 12.33 -4.32
C PRO A 174 21.75 12.08 -3.60
N PRO A 175 21.37 12.93 -2.62
CA PRO A 175 20.10 12.80 -1.93
C PRO A 175 18.91 12.77 -2.90
N GLY A 176 18.11 11.72 -2.82
CA GLY A 176 16.94 11.50 -3.67
C GLY A 176 17.21 10.75 -4.98
N GLU A 177 18.47 10.45 -5.33
CA GLU A 177 18.79 9.57 -6.47
C GLU A 177 18.29 8.14 -6.21
N ILE A 178 18.54 7.64 -5.00
CA ILE A 178 18.05 6.33 -4.55
C ILE A 178 17.07 6.56 -3.40
N PRO A 179 15.75 6.56 -3.67
CA PRO A 179 14.75 6.60 -2.61
C PRO A 179 14.92 5.42 -1.66
N LEU A 180 15.09 5.74 -0.38
CA LEU A 180 15.03 4.78 0.71
C LEU A 180 13.60 4.76 1.26
N TYR A 181 13.01 3.56 1.31
CA TYR A 181 11.71 3.27 1.91
C TYR A 181 11.93 2.38 3.13
N VAL A 182 11.37 2.78 4.26
CA VAL A 182 11.53 2.04 5.51
C VAL A 182 10.16 1.78 6.10
N ARG A 183 9.86 0.51 6.32
CA ARG A 183 8.75 0.04 7.13
C ARG A 183 9.29 -0.52 8.43
N ALA A 184 9.07 0.16 9.54
CA ALA A 184 9.53 -0.23 10.86
C ALA A 184 8.36 -0.68 11.73
N ARG A 185 8.64 -1.54 12.72
CA ARG A 185 7.70 -1.85 13.81
C ARG A 185 8.19 -1.31 15.15
N SER A 186 9.42 -0.80 15.20
CA SER A 186 10.01 -0.22 16.39
C SER A 186 10.99 0.91 16.06
N PHE A 187 11.40 1.64 17.10
CA PHE A 187 12.46 2.64 16.97
C PHE A 187 13.88 2.05 17.04
N LYS A 188 14.03 0.72 17.17
CA LYS A 188 15.36 0.08 17.20
C LYS A 188 16.11 0.22 15.88
N ILE A 189 15.41 0.50 14.79
CA ILE A 189 16.02 0.76 13.48
C ILE A 189 16.63 2.17 13.38
N VAL A 190 16.28 3.09 14.29
CA VAL A 190 16.74 4.49 14.24
C VAL A 190 18.26 4.64 14.18
N PRO A 191 19.06 3.93 14.99
CA PRO A 191 20.52 4.07 14.93
C PRO A 191 21.14 3.52 13.63
N LEU A 192 20.40 2.71 12.88
CA LEU A 192 20.90 1.96 11.71
C LEU A 192 20.67 2.70 10.39
N ILE A 193 19.82 3.73 10.40
CA ILE A 193 19.35 4.38 9.18
C ILE A 193 19.72 5.85 9.17
N ASP A 194 20.26 6.29 8.04
CA ASP A 194 20.47 7.69 7.74
C ASP A 194 19.19 8.29 7.13
N PHE A 195 18.37 8.89 8.01
CA PHE A 195 17.06 9.40 7.66
C PHE A 195 17.08 10.53 6.63
N GLN A 196 18.22 11.16 6.35
CA GLN A 196 18.31 12.21 5.32
C GLN A 196 17.98 11.71 3.91
N TYR A 197 18.14 10.41 3.65
CA TYR A 197 17.78 9.77 2.37
C TYR A 197 16.36 9.18 2.35
N LEU A 198 15.64 9.26 3.47
CA LEU A 198 14.35 8.63 3.62
C LEU A 198 13.28 9.37 2.82
N VAL A 199 12.66 8.68 1.87
CA VAL A 199 11.58 9.22 1.02
C VAL A 199 10.22 8.70 1.49
N LYS A 200 10.17 7.46 1.99
CA LYS A 200 8.96 6.87 2.57
C LYS A 200 9.26 6.24 3.92
N PHE A 201 8.48 6.60 4.92
CA PHE A 201 8.56 6.01 6.24
C PHE A 201 7.21 5.48 6.67
N GLN A 202 7.15 4.21 7.04
CA GLN A 202 6.00 3.59 7.66
C GLN A 202 6.43 3.02 9.00
N LEU A 203 5.82 3.49 10.08
CA LEU A 203 6.01 2.94 11.41
C LEU A 203 4.69 2.32 11.86
N ASP A 204 4.68 0.99 11.91
CA ASP A 204 3.55 0.18 12.33
C ASP A 204 3.81 -0.37 13.74
N PHE A 205 3.33 0.30 14.78
CA PHE A 205 3.44 -0.21 16.13
C PHE A 205 2.60 -1.48 16.25
N GLY A 206 3.28 -2.59 16.52
CA GLY A 206 2.66 -3.88 16.75
C GLY A 206 1.97 -3.94 18.11
N ARG A 207 1.69 -5.17 18.57
CA ARG A 207 1.21 -5.46 19.92
C ARG A 207 2.34 -5.36 20.95
N THR A 208 3.13 -4.29 20.93
CA THR A 208 4.11 -4.02 21.97
C THR A 208 3.39 -3.46 23.20
N ASN A 209 3.84 -3.83 24.40
CA ASN A 209 3.28 -3.28 25.61
C ASN A 209 3.57 -1.77 25.63
N PRO A 210 2.61 -0.92 26.00
CA PRO A 210 2.78 0.53 25.93
C PRO A 210 3.95 1.07 26.79
N GLY A 211 4.41 0.32 27.79
CA GLY A 211 5.58 0.66 28.61
C GLY A 211 6.94 0.29 28.01
N ASP A 212 7.00 -0.47 26.91
CA ASP A 212 8.29 -0.81 26.26
C ASP A 212 8.79 0.29 25.31
N GLU A 213 8.06 1.39 25.18
CA GLU A 213 8.31 2.46 24.21
C GLU A 213 8.44 3.84 24.84
N ASP A 214 9.03 3.91 26.03
CA ASP A 214 9.48 5.16 26.63
C ASP A 214 10.30 5.96 25.62
N GLY A 215 9.94 7.23 25.44
CA GLY A 215 10.59 8.12 24.48
C GLY A 215 10.13 7.96 23.02
N ARG A 216 9.02 7.28 22.71
CA ARG A 216 8.48 7.19 21.34
C ARG A 216 8.32 8.54 20.62
N ILE A 217 7.80 9.56 21.32
CA ILE A 217 7.59 10.89 20.74
C ILE A 217 8.93 11.56 20.47
N MET A 218 9.90 11.41 21.37
CA MET A 218 11.26 11.91 21.21
C MET A 218 12.01 11.21 20.06
N ASN A 219 11.89 9.88 19.95
CA ASN A 219 12.49 9.11 18.85
C ASN A 219 11.87 9.51 17.50
N LEU A 220 10.55 9.62 17.43
CA LEU A 220 9.86 10.10 16.24
C LEU A 220 10.30 11.54 15.89
N THR A 221 10.36 12.42 16.88
CA THR A 221 10.84 13.80 16.70
C THR A 221 12.27 13.82 16.13
N THR A 222 13.15 12.94 16.61
CA THR A 222 14.53 12.83 16.14
C THR A 222 14.60 12.35 14.68
N ILE A 223 13.82 11.33 14.33
CA ILE A 223 13.68 10.85 12.94
C ILE A 223 13.21 11.98 12.03
N LEU A 224 12.11 12.64 12.38
CA LEU A 224 11.48 13.62 11.50
C LEU A 224 12.31 14.91 11.35
N ASN A 225 13.12 15.28 12.35
CA ASN A 225 14.05 16.41 12.22
C ASN A 225 15.15 16.17 11.18
N THR A 226 15.47 14.92 10.87
CA THR A 226 16.53 14.55 9.91
C THR A 226 15.98 14.09 8.56
N ALA A 227 14.71 13.67 8.50
CA ALA A 227 14.05 13.17 7.29
C ALA A 227 13.61 14.27 6.30
N VAL A 228 14.55 15.10 5.84
CA VAL A 228 14.28 16.26 4.96
C VAL A 228 13.73 15.89 3.57
N MET A 229 13.95 14.65 3.11
CA MET A 229 13.48 14.16 1.80
C MET A 229 12.14 13.43 1.87
N LEU A 230 11.53 13.33 3.05
CA LEU A 230 10.34 12.53 3.31
C LEU A 230 9.12 13.05 2.54
N LYS A 231 8.49 12.16 1.75
CA LYS A 231 7.29 12.45 0.95
C LYS A 231 6.06 11.67 1.40
N ASP A 232 6.25 10.45 1.92
CA ASP A 232 5.18 9.57 2.37
C ASP A 232 5.48 9.12 3.81
N LEU A 233 4.63 9.52 4.74
CA LEU A 233 4.73 9.17 6.16
C LEU A 233 3.47 8.44 6.61
N SER A 234 3.65 7.26 7.19
CA SER A 234 2.58 6.47 7.78
C SER A 234 2.94 6.09 9.20
N LEU A 235 2.17 6.58 10.17
CA LEU A 235 2.37 6.34 11.60
C LEU A 235 1.13 5.66 12.14
N THR A 236 1.13 4.34 12.22
CA THR A 236 -0.04 3.56 12.62
C THR A 236 0.30 2.70 13.81
N ALA A 237 -0.47 2.80 14.89
CA ALA A 237 -0.41 1.87 15.99
C ALA A 237 -1.58 0.90 15.90
N ILE A 238 -1.28 -0.39 15.88
CA ILE A 238 -2.28 -1.45 16.00
C ILE A 238 -2.63 -1.58 17.48
N ARG A 239 -3.32 -0.57 18.01
CA ARG A 239 -3.89 -0.67 19.36
C ARG A 239 -5.05 -1.65 19.30
N ARG A 240 -5.03 -2.66 20.17
CA ARG A 240 -6.30 -3.23 20.63
C ARG A 240 -7.05 -2.09 21.32
N PRO A 241 -8.39 -2.03 21.24
CA PRO A 241 -9.14 -1.20 22.18
C PRO A 241 -8.65 -1.58 23.57
N PHE A 242 -7.92 -0.68 24.22
CA PHE A 242 -7.48 -0.90 25.60
C PHE A 242 -8.76 -1.08 26.43
N PRO A 243 -8.80 -2.07 27.34
CA PRO A 243 -9.73 -1.99 28.46
C PRO A 243 -9.61 -0.60 29.08
N GLU A 244 -10.71 0.07 29.38
CA GLU A 244 -10.69 1.45 29.90
C GLU A 244 -9.78 1.58 31.14
N GLU A 245 -9.68 0.50 31.91
CA GLU A 245 -8.83 0.35 33.10
C GLU A 245 -7.33 0.58 32.84
N ASP A 246 -6.83 0.31 31.62
CA ASP A 246 -5.41 0.49 31.29
C ASP A 246 -5.07 1.93 30.88
N ILE A 247 -6.07 2.74 30.49
CA ILE A 247 -5.83 4.10 29.97
C ILE A 247 -5.35 5.04 31.07
N ASP A 248 -5.93 4.93 32.27
CA ASP A 248 -5.62 5.81 33.41
C ASP A 248 -4.19 5.61 33.96
N THR A 249 -3.51 4.53 33.56
CA THR A 249 -2.15 4.21 34.01
C THR A 249 -1.05 4.71 33.07
N LEU A 250 -1.41 5.17 31.87
CA LEU A 250 -0.42 5.63 30.88
C LEU A 250 0.06 7.03 31.23
N GLU A 251 1.39 7.20 31.34
CA GLU A 251 1.99 8.52 31.50
C GLU A 251 1.54 9.43 30.36
N GLU A 252 1.01 10.61 30.71
CA GLU A 252 0.62 11.59 29.72
C GLU A 252 1.84 12.05 28.91
N GLU A 253 1.66 12.18 27.59
CA GLU A 253 2.68 12.75 26.72
C GLU A 253 2.97 14.20 27.12
N SER A 254 4.24 14.50 27.41
CA SER A 254 4.68 15.85 27.79
C SER A 254 4.27 16.88 26.73
N PRO A 255 3.68 18.02 27.13
CA PRO A 255 3.40 19.12 26.21
C PRO A 255 4.63 19.61 25.45
N GLU A 256 5.81 19.55 26.05
CA GLU A 256 7.08 19.95 25.43
C GLU A 256 7.50 19.00 24.32
N ASP A 257 7.30 17.69 24.51
CA ASP A 257 7.58 16.67 23.52
C ASP A 257 6.62 16.77 22.33
N LEU A 258 5.32 16.97 22.61
CA LEU A 258 4.31 17.18 21.57
C LEU A 258 4.57 18.46 20.77
N ALA A 259 5.01 19.54 21.44
CA ALA A 259 5.41 20.78 20.76
C ALA A 259 6.66 20.59 19.91
N SER A 260 7.63 19.80 20.39
CA SER A 260 8.84 19.45 19.65
C SER A 260 8.54 18.60 18.42
N LEU A 261 7.60 17.65 18.55
CA LEU A 261 7.10 16.86 17.44
C LEU A 261 6.42 17.72 16.37
N GLN A 262 5.56 18.67 16.78
CA GLN A 262 4.93 19.60 15.85
C GLN A 262 5.97 20.41 15.08
N LYS A 263 6.99 20.96 15.76
CA LYS A 263 8.09 21.68 15.12
C LYS A 263 8.88 20.82 14.13
N ALA A 264 9.02 19.52 14.39
CA ALA A 264 9.66 18.60 13.45
C ALA A 264 8.80 18.41 12.20
N PHE A 265 7.48 18.25 12.36
CA PHE A 265 6.53 18.17 11.24
C PHE A 265 6.53 19.42 10.38
N ASP A 266 6.59 20.61 10.98
CA ASP A 266 6.60 21.88 10.24
C ASP A 266 7.78 22.00 9.25
N LYS A 267 8.88 21.28 9.51
CA LYS A 267 10.07 21.24 8.64
C LYS A 267 9.91 20.29 7.44
N LEU A 268 8.92 19.40 7.45
CA LEU A 268 8.69 18.39 6.41
C LEU A 268 8.01 19.01 5.17
N SER A 269 8.69 19.98 4.56
CA SER A 269 8.18 20.73 3.41
C SER A 269 7.94 19.88 2.16
N ARG A 270 8.50 18.67 2.08
CA ARG A 270 8.30 17.74 0.95
C ARG A 270 7.22 16.69 1.22
N LEU A 271 6.60 16.68 2.40
CA LEU A 271 5.62 15.68 2.76
C LEU A 271 4.33 15.87 1.94
N GLU A 272 4.01 14.89 1.11
CA GLU A 272 2.84 14.90 0.23
C GLU A 272 1.74 13.96 0.75
N ARG A 273 2.12 12.89 1.47
CA ARG A 273 1.21 11.87 1.99
C ARG A 273 1.44 11.62 3.47
N LEU A 274 0.36 11.65 4.26
CA LEU A 274 0.37 11.42 5.70
C LEU A 274 -0.76 10.46 6.09
N VAL A 275 -0.40 9.40 6.79
CA VAL A 275 -1.34 8.49 7.47
C VAL A 275 -1.03 8.53 8.96
N ILE A 276 -2.04 8.79 9.79
CA ILE A 276 -1.90 8.76 11.25
C ILE A 276 -2.97 7.85 11.82
N GLY A 277 -2.59 6.84 12.59
CA GLY A 277 -3.54 5.96 13.28
C GLY A 277 -3.13 5.65 14.70
N ASN A 278 -3.96 6.01 15.67
CA ASN A 278 -3.85 5.62 17.09
C ASN A 278 -2.46 5.81 17.74
N LEU A 279 -1.64 6.72 17.21
CA LEU A 279 -0.26 6.92 17.67
C LEU A 279 -0.20 7.55 19.07
N PHE A 280 -1.01 8.58 19.28
CA PHE A 280 -0.95 9.42 20.48
C PHE A 280 -1.75 8.82 21.64
N ILE A 281 -1.25 8.99 22.87
CA ILE A 281 -2.03 8.70 24.08
C ILE A 281 -3.07 9.82 24.24
N LYS A 282 -2.63 11.07 24.07
CA LYS A 282 -3.51 12.24 24.19
C LYS A 282 -4.39 12.38 22.96
N LYS A 283 -5.63 11.89 23.05
CA LYS A 283 -6.63 11.94 21.95
C LYS A 283 -6.99 13.36 21.48
N SER A 284 -6.76 14.38 22.31
CA SER A 284 -6.98 15.80 21.98
C SER A 284 -5.79 16.48 21.29
N PHE A 285 -4.64 15.79 21.18
CA PHE A 285 -3.50 16.29 20.42
C PHE A 285 -3.79 16.18 18.92
N PHE A 286 -3.87 17.34 18.28
CA PHE A 286 -4.01 17.47 16.84
C PHE A 286 -2.66 17.87 16.27
N LEU A 287 -2.08 16.98 15.48
CA LEU A 287 -0.87 17.26 14.75
C LEU A 287 -1.23 18.02 13.47
N THR A 288 -0.82 19.29 13.40
CA THR A 288 -1.10 20.14 12.25
C THR A 288 -0.25 19.69 11.06
N PRO A 289 -0.85 19.28 9.94
CA PRO A 289 -0.07 18.79 8.81
C PRO A 289 0.65 19.93 8.07
N PRO A 290 1.79 19.65 7.39
CA PRO A 290 2.47 20.63 6.57
C PRO A 290 1.60 21.13 5.41
N SER A 291 1.82 22.37 4.98
CA SER A 291 1.02 23.01 3.92
C SER A 291 1.12 22.36 2.54
N ASN A 292 2.15 21.53 2.30
CA ASN A 292 2.37 20.82 1.05
C ASN A 292 1.66 19.46 0.95
N LEU A 293 0.92 19.07 2.00
CA LEU A 293 0.23 17.79 2.05
C LEU A 293 -0.89 17.70 1.01
N LYS A 294 -0.90 16.61 0.23
CA LYS A 294 -1.93 16.29 -0.78
C LYS A 294 -2.87 15.17 -0.35
N TYR A 295 -2.38 14.25 0.48
CA TYR A 295 -3.15 13.11 0.98
C TYR A 295 -3.05 13.04 2.50
N LEU A 296 -4.20 13.03 3.17
CA LEU A 296 -4.34 12.82 4.60
C LEU A 296 -5.27 11.65 4.88
N GLU A 297 -4.80 10.67 5.63
CA GLU A 297 -5.61 9.56 6.13
C GLU A 297 -5.50 9.47 7.65
N ILE A 298 -6.66 9.52 8.31
CA ILE A 298 -6.77 9.52 9.76
C ILE A 298 -7.44 8.21 10.18
N LYS A 299 -6.73 7.44 11.02
CA LYS A 299 -7.11 6.15 11.60
C LYS A 299 -7.09 6.16 13.12
N THR A 300 -7.49 7.28 13.72
CA THR A 300 -7.34 7.49 15.17
C THR A 300 -8.67 7.75 15.85
N THR A 301 -8.75 7.33 17.11
CA THR A 301 -9.74 7.87 18.04
C THR A 301 -9.44 9.35 18.32
N THR A 302 -10.48 10.16 18.39
CA THR A 302 -10.40 11.64 18.47
C THR A 302 -11.38 12.19 19.50
N THR A 303 -11.19 13.46 19.91
CA THR A 303 -12.10 14.20 20.81
C THR A 303 -12.72 15.41 20.09
N PRO A 304 -13.78 16.04 20.64
CA PRO A 304 -14.33 17.28 20.12
C PRO A 304 -13.29 18.38 19.89
N SER A 305 -12.37 18.59 20.84
CA SER A 305 -11.28 19.56 20.67
C SER A 305 -10.35 19.24 19.49
N TRP A 306 -10.12 17.96 19.20
CA TRP A 306 -9.37 17.53 18.02
C TRP A 306 -10.11 17.92 16.72
N TRP A 307 -11.42 17.65 16.64
CA TRP A 307 -12.25 18.02 15.49
C TRP A 307 -12.34 19.53 15.27
N LEU A 308 -12.40 20.32 16.34
CA LEU A 308 -12.35 21.79 16.23
C LEU A 308 -11.02 22.27 15.66
N LYS A 309 -9.91 21.60 15.97
CA LYS A 309 -8.60 21.95 15.39
C LYS A 309 -8.52 21.54 13.92
N LEU A 310 -8.95 20.32 13.56
CA LEU A 310 -9.00 19.87 12.18
C LEU A 310 -9.87 20.78 11.31
N SER A 311 -11.09 21.10 11.77
CA SER A 311 -12.03 21.95 11.02
C SER A 311 -11.50 23.37 10.77
N ARG A 312 -10.65 23.91 11.65
CA ARG A 312 -10.01 25.22 11.47
C ARG A 312 -8.70 25.15 10.69
N CYS A 313 -8.16 23.95 10.46
CA CYS A 313 -6.88 23.76 9.80
C CYS A 313 -7.01 23.99 8.29
N SER A 314 -6.30 24.99 7.76
CA SER A 314 -6.21 25.23 6.32
C SER A 314 -5.05 24.43 5.73
N ILE A 315 -5.34 23.48 4.85
CA ILE A 315 -4.34 22.67 4.15
C ILE A 315 -4.51 22.90 2.64
N PRO A 316 -3.83 23.92 2.07
CA PRO A 316 -4.19 24.50 0.76
C PRO A 316 -3.88 23.60 -0.44
N LYS A 317 -3.21 22.46 -0.24
CA LYS A 317 -2.91 21.49 -1.30
C LYS A 317 -3.59 20.14 -1.05
N LEU A 318 -4.46 20.03 -0.04
CA LEU A 318 -5.06 18.75 0.31
C LEU A 318 -6.09 18.35 -0.73
N GLU A 319 -5.80 17.29 -1.47
CA GLU A 319 -6.64 16.76 -2.54
C GLU A 319 -7.48 15.58 -2.03
N THR A 320 -6.89 14.73 -1.18
CA THR A 320 -7.55 13.53 -0.65
C THR A 320 -7.58 13.55 0.87
N LEU A 321 -8.77 13.42 1.43
CA LEU A 321 -9.01 13.21 2.86
C LEU A 321 -9.72 11.88 3.08
N ILE A 322 -9.11 11.01 3.88
CA ILE A 322 -9.71 9.74 4.30
C ILE A 322 -9.81 9.72 5.82
N ILE A 323 -10.99 9.38 6.34
CA ILE A 323 -11.25 9.28 7.78
C ILE A 323 -11.79 7.87 8.07
N ASN A 324 -10.92 7.00 8.55
CA ASN A 324 -11.26 5.62 8.91
C ASN A 324 -11.27 5.53 10.43
N HIS A 325 -12.45 5.65 11.04
CA HIS A 325 -12.56 5.51 12.49
C HIS A 325 -13.01 4.08 12.81
N HIS A 326 -12.34 3.41 13.76
CA HIS A 326 -12.84 2.12 14.24
C HIS A 326 -14.23 2.31 14.87
N LEU A 327 -15.18 1.47 14.46
CA LEU A 327 -16.57 1.52 14.90
C LEU A 327 -16.68 1.18 16.40
N THR A 328 -16.48 2.17 17.26
CA THR A 328 -17.01 2.17 18.62
C THR A 328 -18.19 3.13 18.58
N GLY A 329 -19.41 2.67 18.81
CA GLY A 329 -20.63 3.47 18.58
C GLY A 329 -20.82 4.72 19.47
N GLN A 330 -19.76 5.26 20.07
CA GLN A 330 -19.77 6.25 21.17
C GLN A 330 -18.65 7.29 20.99
N CYS A 331 -18.91 8.57 21.31
CA CYS A 331 -17.92 9.65 21.23
C CYS A 331 -17.26 9.93 22.59
N TRP A 332 -15.96 10.22 22.55
CA TRP A 332 -15.18 10.63 23.73
C TRP A 332 -15.37 12.13 23.93
N ASP A 333 -15.71 12.59 25.12
CA ASP A 333 -15.58 13.99 25.52
C ASP A 333 -14.09 14.35 25.72
N ASP A 334 -13.79 15.62 25.98
CA ASP A 334 -12.40 16.07 26.16
C ASP A 334 -11.73 15.52 27.45
N ARG A 335 -12.53 14.98 28.39
CA ARG A 335 -12.05 14.26 29.58
C ARG A 335 -11.88 12.77 29.32
N GLY A 336 -12.17 12.32 28.11
CA GLY A 336 -12.17 10.92 27.74
C GLY A 336 -13.36 10.12 28.28
N GLN A 337 -14.43 10.77 28.71
CA GLN A 337 -15.67 10.11 29.11
C GLN A 337 -16.63 10.02 27.93
N TRP A 338 -17.55 9.06 27.99
CA TRP A 338 -18.49 8.81 26.91
C TRP A 338 -19.62 9.84 26.99
N SER A 339 -19.91 10.52 25.88
CA SER A 339 -21.01 11.49 25.81
C SER A 339 -22.05 11.06 24.77
N ASN A 340 -23.33 11.26 25.10
CA ASN A 340 -24.43 11.10 24.15
C ASN A 340 -24.77 12.41 23.42
N GLU A 341 -24.07 13.51 23.71
CA GLU A 341 -24.37 14.81 23.13
C GLU A 341 -23.89 14.90 21.67
N LYS A 342 -24.76 15.40 20.80
CA LYS A 342 -24.45 15.64 19.39
C LYS A 342 -23.50 16.84 19.28
N PHE A 343 -22.20 16.58 19.21
CA PHE A 343 -21.21 17.60 18.90
C PHE A 343 -21.31 18.02 17.41
N ARG A 344 -21.10 19.32 17.15
CA ARG A 344 -21.18 19.96 15.82
C ARG A 344 -20.04 20.95 15.62
N ILE A 345 -19.46 20.99 14.42
CA ILE A 345 -18.36 21.91 14.06
C ILE A 345 -18.81 23.13 13.25
N ASN A 346 -19.96 23.05 12.58
CA ASN A 346 -20.61 24.07 11.75
C ASN A 346 -19.85 24.53 10.48
N SER A 347 -18.52 24.36 10.39
CA SER A 347 -17.73 24.76 9.22
C SER A 347 -16.41 24.02 9.14
N VAL A 348 -15.81 23.95 7.95
CA VAL A 348 -14.47 23.37 7.71
C VAL A 348 -13.68 24.29 6.78
N ALA A 349 -12.40 24.52 7.09
CA ALA A 349 -11.48 25.38 6.34
C ALA A 349 -10.83 24.68 5.12
N ILE A 350 -10.95 23.36 5.04
CA ILE A 350 -10.41 22.55 3.95
C ILE A 350 -11.32 22.71 2.71
N THR A 351 -10.81 23.40 1.69
CA THR A 351 -11.58 23.85 0.50
C THR A 351 -11.11 23.24 -0.82
N THR A 352 -10.10 22.36 -0.79
CA THR A 352 -9.33 21.92 -1.97
C THR A 352 -9.53 20.45 -2.34
N LEU A 353 -10.46 19.75 -1.67
CA LEU A 353 -10.60 18.31 -1.81
C LEU A 353 -11.18 17.94 -3.18
N THR A 354 -10.54 16.97 -3.81
CA THR A 354 -11.02 16.26 -5.00
C THR A 354 -11.55 14.87 -4.66
N ARG A 355 -11.14 14.32 -3.51
CA ARG A 355 -11.61 13.04 -2.97
C ARG A 355 -11.82 13.13 -1.46
N PHE A 356 -12.95 12.60 -1.01
CA PHE A 356 -13.28 12.50 0.41
C PHE A 356 -13.91 11.15 0.71
N SER A 357 -13.39 10.39 1.67
CA SER A 357 -13.98 9.10 2.05
C SER A 357 -13.85 8.82 3.54
N GLY A 358 -14.71 7.96 4.05
CA GLY A 358 -14.61 7.49 5.43
C GLY A 358 -15.49 6.30 5.75
N GLU A 359 -15.27 5.72 6.93
CA GLU A 359 -16.03 4.59 7.46
C GLU A 359 -16.98 5.06 8.58
N GLY A 360 -18.26 4.68 8.49
CA GLY A 360 -19.31 4.95 9.48
C GLY A 360 -19.80 6.41 9.50
N PRO A 361 -20.82 6.74 10.33
CA PRO A 361 -21.07 8.15 10.65
C PRO A 361 -19.76 8.70 11.21
N VAL A 362 -19.24 9.80 10.67
CA VAL A 362 -17.93 10.36 11.05
C VAL A 362 -17.94 10.64 12.55
N PHE A 363 -17.51 9.65 13.34
CA PHE A 363 -17.70 9.63 14.78
C PHE A 363 -16.89 10.77 15.39
N GLY A 364 -17.60 11.63 16.11
CA GLY A 364 -17.07 12.87 16.65
C GLY A 364 -18.03 14.02 16.42
N THR A 365 -18.47 14.24 15.18
CA THR A 365 -19.33 15.38 14.85
C THR A 365 -20.44 14.96 13.89
N SER A 366 -21.67 15.36 14.18
CA SER A 366 -22.83 14.99 13.34
C SER A 366 -22.86 15.67 11.97
N ASP A 367 -22.03 16.69 11.75
CA ASP A 367 -22.09 17.60 10.59
C ASP A 367 -20.76 17.74 9.83
N PHE A 368 -19.68 17.03 10.19
CA PHE A 368 -18.37 17.18 9.52
C PHE A 368 -18.45 16.88 8.02
N ALA A 369 -19.08 15.77 7.65
CA ALA A 369 -19.22 15.38 6.26
C ALA A 369 -20.01 16.43 5.47
N ASP A 370 -21.12 16.91 6.02
CA ASP A 370 -21.95 17.96 5.42
C ASP A 370 -21.17 19.27 5.25
N CYS A 371 -20.38 19.66 6.26
CA CYS A 371 -19.52 20.84 6.19
C CYS A 371 -18.45 20.71 5.10
N VAL A 372 -17.81 19.53 4.99
CA VAL A 372 -16.83 19.25 3.92
C VAL A 372 -17.49 19.35 2.54
N LEU A 373 -18.64 18.71 2.36
CA LEU A 373 -19.36 18.72 1.07
C LEU A 373 -19.85 20.12 0.70
N ALA A 374 -20.35 20.90 1.67
CA ALA A 374 -20.82 22.26 1.45
C ALA A 374 -19.71 23.20 0.94
N VAL A 375 -18.48 23.02 1.44
CA VAL A 375 -17.32 23.85 1.10
C VAL A 375 -16.61 23.35 -0.17
N ASN A 376 -16.63 22.04 -0.45
CA ASN A 376 -15.93 21.42 -1.58
C ASN A 376 -16.91 20.98 -2.67
N LYS A 377 -17.48 21.97 -3.38
CA LYS A 377 -18.49 21.76 -4.45
C LYS A 377 -18.06 20.83 -5.60
N GLY A 378 -16.76 20.54 -5.73
CA GLY A 378 -16.20 19.64 -6.73
C GLY A 378 -16.32 18.14 -6.41
N LEU A 379 -16.79 17.76 -5.22
CA LEU A 379 -16.87 16.36 -4.77
C LEU A 379 -18.06 15.56 -5.35
N ASN A 380 -18.69 16.02 -6.43
CA ASN A 380 -19.88 15.42 -7.07
C ASN A 380 -19.64 13.95 -7.46
N GLY A 381 -19.99 13.01 -6.58
CA GLY A 381 -19.82 11.56 -6.78
C GLY A 381 -18.45 10.98 -6.41
N ASN A 382 -17.42 11.83 -6.20
CA ASN A 382 -16.08 11.39 -5.77
C ASN A 382 -15.96 11.30 -4.23
N HIS A 383 -17.02 10.84 -3.58
CA HIS A 383 -17.03 10.59 -2.15
C HIS A 383 -17.59 9.21 -1.84
N GLY A 384 -16.93 8.50 -0.94
CA GLY A 384 -17.31 7.14 -0.55
C GLY A 384 -17.41 7.06 0.96
N PHE A 385 -18.63 6.94 1.47
CA PHE A 385 -18.86 6.54 2.85
C PHE A 385 -19.27 5.09 2.89
N VAL A 386 -18.48 4.29 3.59
CA VAL A 386 -18.83 2.89 3.85
C VAL A 386 -19.63 2.88 5.14
N SER A 387 -20.93 2.61 5.07
CA SER A 387 -21.74 2.38 6.27
C SER A 387 -21.21 1.15 7.01
N GLU A 388 -21.59 0.95 8.28
CA GLU A 388 -21.14 -0.16 9.16
C GLU A 388 -21.24 -1.58 8.55
N ARG A 389 -21.88 -1.73 7.39
CA ARG A 389 -22.08 -2.97 6.65
C ARG A 389 -21.35 -3.08 5.32
N GLY A 390 -20.28 -2.32 5.10
CA GLY A 390 -19.27 -2.66 4.08
C GLY A 390 -19.61 -2.34 2.61
N ASN A 391 -20.66 -1.57 2.30
CA ASN A 391 -21.01 -1.22 0.91
C ASN A 391 -20.92 0.29 0.65
N GLN A 392 -20.35 0.64 -0.51
CA GLN A 392 -20.29 2.01 -1.07
C GLN A 392 -21.67 2.66 -1.14
N VAL A 393 -21.69 4.00 -1.13
CA VAL A 393 -22.89 4.82 -1.40
C VAL A 393 -23.40 4.53 -2.83
N VAL A 394 -24.43 3.70 -2.93
CA VAL A 394 -25.30 3.44 -4.09
C VAL A 394 -26.75 3.52 -3.54
N PRO A 395 -27.77 4.00 -4.30
CA PRO A 395 -28.94 4.68 -3.76
C PRO A 395 -29.80 3.80 -2.83
N ASN A 396 -30.46 4.48 -1.89
CA ASN A 396 -31.49 3.96 -0.96
C ASN A 396 -31.38 2.47 -0.56
N MET A 397 -30.35 2.17 0.25
CA MET A 397 -30.16 0.89 0.95
C MET A 397 -31.37 0.39 1.75
N GLN A 398 -32.32 1.26 2.11
CA GLN A 398 -33.54 0.86 2.81
C GLN A 398 -34.45 0.03 1.90
N SER A 399 -34.48 0.36 0.60
CA SER A 399 -35.18 -0.43 -0.42
C SER A 399 -34.49 -1.78 -0.63
N PHE A 400 -33.17 -1.80 -0.79
CA PHE A 400 -32.41 -3.04 -1.01
C PHE A 400 -32.41 -3.97 0.21
N ALA A 401 -32.29 -3.41 1.43
CA ALA A 401 -32.37 -4.19 2.66
C ALA A 401 -33.77 -4.74 2.92
N SER A 402 -34.83 -4.01 2.55
CA SER A 402 -36.19 -4.54 2.59
C SER A 402 -36.36 -5.67 1.58
N VAL A 403 -35.87 -5.50 0.35
CA VAL A 403 -35.89 -6.55 -0.69
C VAL A 403 -35.12 -7.79 -0.25
N MET A 404 -33.89 -7.64 0.28
CA MET A 404 -33.12 -8.79 0.79
C MET A 404 -33.79 -9.45 1.99
N LYS A 405 -34.42 -8.67 2.88
CA LYS A 405 -35.18 -9.23 4.01
C LYS A 405 -36.39 -10.02 3.51
N ASP A 406 -37.17 -9.46 2.59
CA ASP A 406 -38.34 -10.11 2.02
C ASP A 406 -37.94 -11.37 1.23
N MET A 407 -36.81 -11.35 0.52
CA MET A 407 -36.23 -12.53 -0.14
C MET A 407 -35.79 -13.59 0.86
N MET A 408 -35.10 -13.21 1.95
CA MET A 408 -34.70 -14.15 2.99
C MET A 408 -35.90 -14.75 3.72
N ASP A 409 -36.93 -13.95 4.03
CA ASP A 409 -38.17 -14.41 4.66
C ASP A 409 -38.90 -15.39 3.73
N ASN A 410 -38.98 -15.11 2.42
CA ASN A 410 -39.55 -16.02 1.43
C ASN A 410 -38.76 -17.33 1.26
N ILE A 411 -37.43 -17.26 1.24
CA ILE A 411 -36.56 -18.45 1.18
C ILE A 411 -36.73 -19.29 2.45
N LEU A 412 -36.75 -18.66 3.63
CA LEU A 412 -36.98 -19.35 4.90
C LEU A 412 -38.37 -20.01 4.94
N GLU A 413 -39.41 -19.31 4.49
CA GLU A 413 -40.77 -19.85 4.44
C GLU A 413 -40.88 -21.01 3.44
N SER A 414 -40.32 -20.87 2.24
CA SER A 414 -40.27 -21.95 1.23
C SER A 414 -39.50 -23.16 1.74
N THR A 415 -38.34 -22.94 2.36
CA THR A 415 -37.50 -24.04 2.85
C THR A 415 -38.13 -24.71 4.09
N LEU A 416 -38.80 -23.96 4.97
CA LEU A 416 -39.57 -24.53 6.10
C LEU A 416 -40.78 -25.35 5.61
N ASN A 417 -41.39 -24.95 4.49
CA ASN A 417 -42.49 -25.67 3.87
C ASN A 417 -42.03 -26.94 3.13
N GLU A 418 -40.83 -26.94 2.55
CA GLU A 418 -40.24 -28.12 1.88
C GLU A 418 -39.64 -29.13 2.89
N TYR A 419 -39.08 -28.63 4.00
CA TYR A 419 -38.49 -29.45 5.07
C TYR A 419 -39.43 -29.57 6.27
N THR A 420 -40.60 -30.17 6.04
CA THR A 420 -41.49 -30.59 7.13
C THR A 420 -40.83 -31.70 7.97
N TRP A 421 -41.26 -31.86 9.23
CA TRP A 421 -40.72 -32.88 10.15
C TRP A 421 -40.78 -34.31 9.57
N GLU A 422 -41.72 -34.59 8.64
CA GLU A 422 -41.79 -35.87 7.92
C GLU A 422 -40.60 -36.08 6.96
N ASN A 423 -40.13 -35.03 6.27
CA ASN A 423 -39.00 -35.10 5.33
C ASN A 423 -37.65 -35.08 6.07
N VAL A 424 -37.54 -34.33 7.16
CA VAL A 424 -36.32 -34.24 7.98
C VAL A 424 -36.06 -35.54 8.74
N GLY A 425 -37.11 -36.26 9.16
CA GLY A 425 -36.99 -37.55 9.85
C GLY A 425 -36.32 -38.65 9.01
N LEU A 426 -36.49 -38.62 7.68
CA LEU A 426 -35.82 -39.55 6.76
C LEU A 426 -34.34 -39.20 6.56
N LEU A 427 -34.00 -37.91 6.44
CA LEU A 427 -32.61 -37.44 6.30
C LEU A 427 -31.78 -37.64 7.57
N LEU A 428 -32.39 -37.46 8.75
CA LEU A 428 -31.72 -37.65 10.04
C LEU A 428 -31.37 -39.12 10.34
N ARG A 429 -32.11 -40.09 9.77
CA ARG A 429 -31.80 -41.52 9.93
C ARG A 429 -30.51 -41.94 9.23
N ASP A 430 -30.16 -41.31 8.11
CA ASP A 430 -29.07 -41.78 7.25
C ASP A 430 -27.75 -41.02 7.41
N ARG A 431 -27.77 -39.74 7.84
CA ARG A 431 -26.57 -38.88 7.74
C ARG A 431 -26.22 -38.03 8.98
N GLY A 432 -27.01 -38.10 10.05
CA GLY A 432 -26.78 -37.34 11.29
C GLY A 432 -27.06 -35.83 11.15
N THR A 433 -27.30 -35.18 12.29
CA THR A 433 -27.84 -33.80 12.39
C THR A 433 -26.97 -32.71 11.75
N ASN A 434 -25.64 -32.86 11.78
CA ASN A 434 -24.74 -31.82 11.28
C ASN A 434 -24.72 -31.76 9.74
N SER A 435 -24.93 -32.89 9.05
CA SER A 435 -24.94 -32.91 7.58
C SER A 435 -26.19 -32.25 6.99
N VAL A 436 -27.32 -32.33 7.69
CA VAL A 436 -28.59 -31.72 7.25
C VAL A 436 -28.51 -30.20 7.39
N ALA A 437 -27.88 -29.69 8.45
CA ALA A 437 -27.64 -28.27 8.63
C ALA A 437 -26.71 -27.69 7.55
N ASP A 438 -25.65 -28.43 7.17
CA ASP A 438 -24.73 -28.01 6.11
C ASP A 438 -25.40 -27.99 4.73
N ILE A 439 -26.23 -29.00 4.42
CA ILE A 439 -27.00 -29.05 3.15
C ILE A 439 -28.01 -27.90 3.09
N PHE A 440 -28.74 -27.66 4.19
CA PHE A 440 -29.68 -26.54 4.28
C PHE A 440 -28.99 -25.19 4.11
N ALA A 441 -27.82 -24.99 4.73
CA ALA A 441 -27.05 -23.75 4.60
C ALA A 441 -26.53 -23.55 3.15
N GLN A 442 -26.07 -24.61 2.50
CA GLN A 442 -25.62 -24.55 1.10
C GLN A 442 -26.77 -24.22 0.14
N GLU A 443 -27.96 -24.78 0.35
CA GLU A 443 -29.10 -24.56 -0.52
C GLU A 443 -29.72 -23.17 -0.35
N CYS A 444 -29.75 -22.65 0.89
CA CYS A 444 -30.08 -21.26 1.17
C CYS A 444 -29.11 -20.30 0.46
N LEU A 445 -27.80 -20.58 0.51
CA LEU A 445 -26.78 -19.75 -0.16
C LEU A 445 -26.87 -19.82 -1.68
N ARG A 446 -27.20 -20.99 -2.25
CA ARG A 446 -27.39 -21.16 -3.70
C ARG A 446 -28.58 -20.33 -4.18
N THR A 447 -29.72 -20.44 -3.52
CA THR A 447 -30.96 -19.74 -3.87
C THR A 447 -30.80 -18.23 -3.72
N LEU A 448 -30.18 -17.77 -2.64
CA LEU A 448 -29.88 -16.35 -2.42
C LEU A 448 -28.98 -15.78 -3.53
N ASN A 449 -27.97 -16.53 -3.99
CA ASN A 449 -27.11 -16.08 -5.09
C ASN A 449 -27.90 -15.98 -6.41
N GLU A 450 -28.74 -16.96 -6.74
CA GLU A 450 -29.53 -16.95 -7.98
C GLU A 450 -30.49 -15.75 -8.05
N ASP A 451 -31.16 -15.44 -6.94
CA ASP A 451 -32.09 -14.33 -6.90
C ASP A 451 -31.39 -12.95 -6.84
N ILE A 452 -30.22 -12.84 -6.19
CA ILE A 452 -29.38 -11.63 -6.26
C ILE A 452 -28.93 -11.37 -7.71
N TYR A 453 -28.48 -12.39 -8.42
CA TYR A 453 -28.11 -12.25 -9.83
C TYR A 453 -29.27 -11.80 -10.71
N LYS A 454 -30.48 -12.29 -10.43
CA LYS A 454 -31.69 -11.91 -11.15
C LYS A 454 -32.11 -10.46 -10.89
N CYS A 455 -32.07 -10.01 -9.64
CA CYS A 455 -32.33 -8.60 -9.29
C CYS A 455 -31.31 -7.66 -9.93
N LEU A 456 -30.02 -8.03 -9.94
CA LEU A 456 -28.97 -7.22 -10.55
C LEU A 456 -29.08 -7.17 -12.08
N SER A 457 -29.62 -8.21 -12.73
CA SER A 457 -29.86 -8.18 -14.17
C SER A 457 -31.07 -7.33 -14.58
N ASP A 458 -32.06 -7.19 -13.71
CA ASP A 458 -33.30 -6.43 -14.00
C ASP A 458 -33.12 -4.91 -13.76
N GLU A 459 -32.14 -4.47 -12.97
CA GLU A 459 -31.82 -3.05 -12.74
C GLU A 459 -30.78 -2.45 -13.70
N ILE A 460 -30.16 -3.25 -14.58
CA ILE A 460 -29.10 -2.81 -15.53
C ILE A 460 -29.65 -2.52 -16.95
N ILE A 461 -30.97 -2.56 -17.18
CA ILE A 461 -31.61 -2.20 -18.46
C ILE A 461 -32.22 -0.79 -18.41
#